data_AF-A0AB37XLF3-F1
#
_entry.id   AF-A0AB37XLF3-F1
#
_cell.length_a   1.000
_cell.length_b   1.000
_cell.length_c   1.000
_cell.angle_alpha   90.00
_cell.angle_beta   90.00
_cell.angle_gamma   90.00
#
_symmetry.space_group_name_H-M   'P 1'
#
loop_
_entity.id
_entity.type
_entity.pdbx_description
1 polymer ?
#
loop_
_entity_poly.entity_id
_entity_poly.type
_entity_poly.pdbx_seq_one_letter_code
_entity_poly.pdbx_strand_id
1 'polypeptide(L)' 'NQSALEATEIGYQVGTRNIVDVLDTQRRLYAAVRDYNNARYDYILDNLRLKQAAGTLNPDDLQQLAAYLKPDYNPDTDFL' A
#
# COMPACT_ATOMS: atom_id res chain seq x y z
N ASN A 1 16.12 25.71 3.37
CA ASN A 1 15.90 25.92 1.93
C ASN A 1 17.16 25.94 1.06
N GLN A 2 18.39 26.02 1.60
CA GLN A 2 19.61 25.81 0.82
C GLN A 2 19.95 24.32 0.59
N SER A 3 19.65 23.45 1.55
CA SER A 3 19.95 22.02 1.46
C SER A 3 19.16 21.26 0.38
N ALA A 4 17.97 21.74 0.00
CA ALA A 4 17.18 21.13 -1.08
C ALA A 4 17.72 21.48 -2.47
N LEU A 5 18.29 22.67 -2.62
CA LEU A 5 18.92 23.12 -3.87
C LEU A 5 20.27 22.43 -4.08
N GLU A 6 21.07 22.32 -3.01
CA GLU A 6 22.38 21.66 -3.02
C GLU A 6 22.27 20.14 -3.27
N ALA A 7 21.22 19.49 -2.76
CA ALA A 7 20.91 18.09 -3.08
C ALA A 7 20.50 17.90 -4.56
N THR A 8 19.92 18.93 -5.20
CA THR A 8 19.53 18.88 -6.61
C THR A 8 20.74 19.02 -7.53
N GLU A 9 21.74 19.83 -7.17
CA GLU A 9 23.00 19.98 -7.92
C GLU A 9 23.89 18.73 -7.85
N ILE A 10 23.94 18.05 -6.69
CA ILE A 10 24.67 16.78 -6.55
C ILE A 10 23.98 15.64 -7.32
N GLY A 11 22.65 15.66 -7.41
CA GLY A 11 21.87 14.68 -8.20
C GLY A 11 22.16 14.71 -9.70
N TYR A 12 22.62 15.85 -10.24
CA TYR A 12 22.94 16.00 -11.66
C TYR A 12 24.29 15.35 -12.04
N GLN A 13 25.23 15.23 -11.10
CA GLN A 13 26.58 14.69 -11.36
C GLN A 13 26.68 13.14 -11.30
N VAL A 14 25.67 12.45 -10.75
CA VAL A 14 25.60 10.96 -10.64
C VAL A 14 24.69 10.33 -11.73
N GLY A 15 24.07 11.18 -12.56
CA GLY A 15 22.73 11.02 -13.12
C GLY A 15 22.49 10.16 -14.37
N THR A 16 23.15 9.02 -14.62
CA THR A 16 22.66 8.13 -15.72
C THR A 16 22.61 6.64 -15.44
N ARG A 17 23.42 6.10 -14.51
CA ARG A 17 23.37 4.67 -14.16
C ARG A 17 22.41 4.32 -13.02
N ASN A 18 22.25 5.18 -12.01
CA ASN A 18 21.45 4.85 -10.81
C ASN A 18 19.96 5.19 -10.91
N ILE A 19 19.55 6.10 -11.79
CA ILE A 19 18.14 6.52 -11.82
C ILE A 19 17.20 5.40 -12.29
N VAL A 20 17.68 4.50 -13.16
CA VAL A 20 16.92 3.32 -13.59
C VAL A 20 16.70 2.37 -12.41
N ASP A 21 17.72 2.13 -11.58
CA ASP A 21 17.62 1.25 -10.42
C ASP A 21 16.70 1.83 -9.33
N VAL A 22 16.73 3.16 -9.13
CA VAL A 22 15.80 3.85 -8.22
C VAL A 22 14.36 3.71 -8.71
N LEU A 23 14.11 3.95 -10.01
CA LEU A 23 12.77 3.81 -10.60
C LEU A 23 12.27 2.36 -10.58
N ASP A 24 13.15 1.38 -10.82
CA ASP A 24 12.81 -0.04 -10.72
C ASP A 24 12.47 -0.44 -9.28
N THR A 25 13.27 0.01 -8.31
CA THR A 25 13.03 -0.25 -6.88
C THR A 25 11.71 0.38 -6.42
N GLN A 26 11.44 1.63 -6.82
CA GLN A 26 10.15 2.27 -6.55
C GLN A 26 8.99 1.49 -7.17
N ARG A 27 9.11 1.08 -8.43
CA ARG A 27 8.08 0.26 -9.10
C ARG A 27 7.82 -1.06 -8.36
N ARG A 28 8.88 -1.76 -7.93
CA ARG A 28 8.76 -3.00 -7.16
C ARG A 28 8.10 -2.78 -5.80
N LEU A 29 8.45 -1.70 -5.10
CA LEU A 29 7.80 -1.31 -3.85
C LEU A 29 6.30 -1.11 -4.06
N TYR A 30 5.90 -0.33 -5.07
CA TYR A 30 4.47 -0.11 -5.38
C TYR A 30 3.75 -1.41 -5.76
N ALA A 31 4.40 -2.30 -6.51
CA ALA A 31 3.84 -3.61 -6.83
C ALA A 31 3.61 -4.44 -5.56
N ALA A 32 4.61 -4.52 -4.67
CA ALA A 32 4.51 -5.26 -3.40
C ALA A 32 3.41 -4.70 -2.48
N VAL A 33 3.32 -3.37 -2.36
CA VAL A 33 2.27 -2.70 -1.57
C VAL A 33 0.88 -2.98 -2.12
N ARG A 34 0.70 -2.89 -3.44
CA ARG A 34 -0.56 -3.24 -4.11
C ARG A 34 -0.92 -4.70 -3.85
N ASP A 35 0.03 -5.62 -4.02
CA ASP A 35 -0.21 -7.05 -3.88
C ASP A 35 -0.56 -7.40 -2.41
N TYR A 36 0.07 -6.75 -1.43
CA TYR A 36 -0.30 -6.85 -0.01
C TYR A 36 -1.73 -6.37 0.26
N ASN A 37 -2.11 -5.21 -0.28
CA ASN A 37 -3.47 -4.67 -0.10
C ASN A 37 -4.52 -5.58 -0.74
N ASN A 38 -4.25 -6.11 -1.94
CA ASN A 38 -5.13 -7.09 -2.59
C ASN A 38 -5.32 -8.33 -1.70
N ALA A 39 -4.22 -8.93 -1.22
CA ALA A 39 -4.29 -10.11 -0.35
C ALA A 39 -5.07 -9.86 0.95
N ARG A 40 -4.95 -8.65 1.51
CA ARG A 40 -5.72 -8.24 2.69
C ARG A 40 -7.21 -8.16 2.39
N TYR A 41 -7.63 -7.57 1.26
CA TYR A 41 -9.04 -7.51 0.89
C TYR A 41 -9.61 -8.90 0.54
N ASP A 42 -8.82 -9.73 -0.14
CA ASP A 42 -9.21 -11.11 -0.46
C ASP A 42 -9.48 -11.90 0.82
N TYR A 43 -8.59 -11.81 1.82
CA TYR A 43 -8.78 -12.44 3.13
C TYR A 43 -10.09 -12.00 3.82
N ILE A 44 -10.38 -10.70 3.79
CA ILE A 44 -11.61 -10.14 4.38
C ILE A 44 -12.85 -10.73 3.68
N LEU A 45 -12.86 -10.73 2.35
CA LEU A 45 -13.98 -11.22 1.56
C LEU A 45 -14.18 -12.73 1.73
N ASP A 46 -13.09 -13.50 1.75
CA ASP A 46 -13.14 -14.95 1.91
C ASP A 46 -13.62 -15.35 3.31
N ASN A 47 -13.26 -14.58 4.36
CA ASN A 47 -13.80 -14.79 5.70
C ASN A 47 -15.32 -14.56 5.73
N LEU A 48 -15.81 -13.48 5.10
CA LEU A 48 -17.24 -13.19 5.01
C LEU A 48 -18.00 -14.27 4.23
N ARG A 49 -17.45 -14.70 3.09
CA ARG A 49 -18.02 -15.80 2.29
C ARG A 49 -18.08 -17.11 3.07
N LEU A 50 -17.04 -17.41 3.85
CA LEU A 50 -17.02 -18.58 4.73
C LEU A 50 -18.14 -18.53 5.77
N LYS A 51 -18.29 -17.39 6.47
CA LYS A 51 -19.37 -17.18 7.45
C LYS A 51 -20.76 -17.23 6.80
N GLN A 52 -20.89 -16.70 5.57
CA GLN A 52 -22.13 -16.77 4.80
C GLN A 52 -22.49 -18.22 4.48
N ALA A 53 -21.53 -19.01 3.97
CA ALA A 53 -21.74 -20.41 3.64
C ALA A 53 -22.05 -21.27 4.89
N ALA A 54 -21.47 -20.92 6.03
CA ALA A 54 -21.76 -21.55 7.32
C ALA A 54 -23.11 -21.11 7.93
N GLY A 55 -23.76 -20.07 7.37
CA GLY A 55 -24.99 -19.50 7.92
C GLY A 55 -24.81 -18.70 9.22
N THR A 56 -23.57 -18.33 9.55
CA THR A 56 -23.24 -17.61 10.80
C THR A 56 -22.96 -16.13 10.58
N LEU A 57 -22.99 -15.65 9.32
CA LEU A 57 -22.76 -14.25 8.99
C LEU A 57 -23.80 -13.35 9.65
N ASN A 58 -23.34 -12.36 10.41
CA ASN A 58 -24.17 -11.39 11.09
C ASN A 58 -23.63 -9.94 10.93
N PRO A 59 -24.41 -8.91 11.29
CA PRO A 59 -23.97 -7.52 11.18
C PRO A 59 -22.75 -7.16 12.03
N ASP A 60 -22.54 -7.84 13.17
CA ASP A 60 -21.39 -7.60 14.04
C ASP A 60 -20.08 -8.04 13.38
N ASP A 61 -20.12 -9.02 12.48
CA ASP A 61 -18.96 -9.44 11.68
C ASP A 61 -18.45 -8.30 10.79
N LEU A 62 -19.37 -7.49 10.24
CA LEU A 62 -19.00 -6.32 9.43
C LEU A 62 -18.41 -5.19 10.29
N GLN A 63 -18.89 -5.03 11.53
CA GLN A 63 -18.34 -4.06 12.47
C GLN A 63 -16.92 -4.45 12.93
N GLN A 64 -16.69 -5.74 13.21
CA GLN A 64 -15.36 -6.25 13.54
C GLN A 64 -14.39 -6.07 12.37
N LEU A 65 -14.89 -6.18 11.12
CA LEU A 65 -14.10 -5.93 9.92
C LEU A 65 -13.73 -4.47 9.71
N ALA A 66 -14.58 -3.53 10.13
CA ALA A 66 -14.26 -2.11 10.08
C ALA A 66 -13.00 -1.75 10.88
N ALA A 67 -12.68 -2.51 11.94
CA ALA A 67 -11.42 -2.33 12.69
C ALA A 67 -10.17 -2.67 11.85
N TYR A 68 -10.33 -3.51 10.82
CA TYR A 68 -9.27 -3.84 9.87
C TYR A 68 -9.30 -2.95 8.63
N LEU A 69 -10.12 -1.91 8.58
CA LEU A 69 -10.14 -0.94 7.48
C LEU A 69 -9.70 0.40 8.06
N LYS A 70 -8.77 1.08 7.38
CA LYS A 70 -8.40 2.45 7.73
C LYS A 70 -9.42 3.36 7.03
N PRO A 71 -10.37 4.00 7.74
CA PRO A 71 -11.45 4.75 7.10
C PRO A 71 -10.95 5.97 6.32
N ASP A 72 -9.76 6.44 6.69
CA ASP A 72 -9.05 7.60 6.17
C ASP A 72 -7.86 7.21 5.29
N TYR A 73 -7.83 5.97 4.75
CA TYR A 73 -6.75 5.53 3.87
C TYR A 73 -6.57 6.50 2.71
N ASN A 74 -5.47 7.23 2.74
CA ASN A 74 -5.07 8.08 1.64
C ASN A 74 -3.96 7.38 0.87
N PRO A 75 -4.18 6.99 -0.39
CA PRO A 75 -3.13 6.38 -1.18
C PRO A 75 -1.87 7.25 -1.14
N ASP A 76 -1.96 8.54 -1.46
CA ASP A 76 -0.79 9.42 -1.61
C ASP A 76 0.10 9.57 -0.36
N THR A 77 -0.42 9.35 0.85
CA THR A 77 0.32 9.55 2.11
C THR A 77 0.50 8.29 2.96
N ASP A 78 -0.42 7.33 2.89
CA ASP A 78 -0.41 6.12 3.72
C ASP A 78 0.27 4.93 3.01
N PHE A 79 0.92 5.17 1.87
CA PHE A 79 1.75 4.18 1.19
C PHE A 79 3.07 3.86 1.94
N LEU A 80 3.46 4.66 2.94
CA LEU A 80 4.67 4.53 3.78
C LEU A 80 4.32 4.61 5.27
#